data_AF-A0A2G4GDZ5-F1
#
_entry.id   AF-A0A2G4GDZ5-F1
#
_cell.length_a   1.000
_cell.length_b   1.000
_cell.length_c   1.000
_cell.angle_alpha   90.00
_cell.angle_beta   90.00
_cell.angle_gamma   90.00
#
_symmetry.space_group_name_H-M   'P 1'
#
loop_
_entity.id
_entity.type
_entity.pdbx_description
1 polymer ?
#
loop_
_entity_poly.entity_id
_entity_poly.type
_entity_poly.pdbx_seq_one_letter_code
_entity_poly.pdbx_strand_id
1 'polypeptide(L)'
;MITPGSKYFFGLTGLSLIAAILYMVLVNPNDLGAVALFGLASSGALIGTMALFTRDGDVYTDEEAVAANAIAGPPSFWPIVFALGAALVLTGMATVSIVFILGIAVLIGSGIEWSIQNWADGASSDREFNEFARTRAISALEYPGLAAVVLGVIAFFFSRVFLALSKESGTIFFIVAASAIFVVGILIASKPFMKGAVTVVVAVLAVGALVGVGTIAALSGERKELAVAAEEDHYDASHRECGEEKSKHYDKHANNTVSLRSAVTATIFVKDGKVYAEAIGMTKKVDTITIPRSNATSVMFRNLDEEDHRLVVNLGSAKVAETGVVEKVGTCTQLTGKNQEQVMTLTIPKPATEAEPFSFTVPGATGEIKLVVP
;
A
#
# COMPACT_ATOMS: atom_id res chain seq x y z
N MET A 1 0.24 33.15 -39.84
CA MET A 1 -0.27 34.48 -39.46
C MET A 1 -0.70 34.42 -38.01
N ILE A 2 -0.57 35.50 -37.23
CA ILE A 2 -1.02 35.50 -35.83
C ILE A 2 -2.55 35.56 -35.80
N THR A 3 -3.16 34.65 -35.07
CA THR A 3 -4.62 34.49 -35.02
C THR A 3 -5.29 35.51 -34.10
N PRO A 4 -6.61 35.77 -34.22
CA PRO A 4 -7.30 36.72 -33.33
C PRO A 4 -7.16 36.35 -31.85
N GLY A 5 -7.34 35.06 -31.51
CA GLY A 5 -7.19 34.56 -30.14
C GLY A 5 -5.76 34.68 -29.61
N SER A 6 -4.75 34.28 -30.40
CA SER A 6 -3.34 34.39 -29.98
C SER A 6 -2.89 35.85 -29.79
N LYS A 7 -3.39 36.80 -30.61
CA LYS A 7 -3.14 38.24 -30.39
C LYS A 7 -3.62 38.73 -29.02
N TYR A 8 -4.81 38.30 -28.57
CA TYR A 8 -5.34 38.69 -27.27
C TYR A 8 -4.43 38.23 -26.13
N PHE A 9 -4.02 36.95 -26.13
CA PHE A 9 -3.15 36.41 -25.09
C PHE A 9 -1.72 36.97 -25.12
N PHE A 10 -1.15 37.25 -26.29
CA PHE A 10 0.14 37.97 -26.37
C PHE A 10 0.03 39.43 -25.91
N GLY A 11 -1.10 40.10 -26.17
CA GLY A 11 -1.38 41.43 -25.62
C GLY A 11 -1.46 41.43 -24.09
N LEU A 12 -2.21 40.48 -23.52
CA LEU A 12 -2.30 40.27 -22.08
C LEU A 12 -0.91 39.95 -21.46
N THR A 13 -0.10 39.15 -22.15
CA THR A 13 1.28 38.84 -21.75
C THR A 13 2.14 40.11 -21.66
N GLY A 14 2.15 40.92 -22.71
CA GLY A 14 2.93 42.16 -22.76
C GLY A 14 2.50 43.16 -21.68
N LEU A 15 1.19 43.36 -21.49
CA LEU A 15 0.65 44.21 -20.42
C LEU A 15 1.03 43.69 -19.02
N SER A 16 0.97 42.37 -18.81
CA SER A 16 1.30 41.75 -17.52
C SER A 16 2.79 41.88 -17.18
N LEU A 17 3.68 41.77 -18.18
CA LEU A 17 5.12 42.01 -17.99
C LEU A 17 5.44 43.47 -17.67
N ILE A 18 4.81 44.42 -18.37
CA ILE A 18 4.96 45.85 -18.08
C ILE A 18 4.46 46.16 -16.66
N ALA A 19 3.30 45.61 -16.28
CA ALA A 19 2.75 45.76 -14.94
C ALA A 19 3.65 45.13 -13.86
N ALA A 20 4.24 43.94 -14.10
CA ALA A 20 5.16 43.29 -13.17
C ALA A 20 6.42 44.13 -12.91
N ILE A 21 7.02 44.69 -13.97
CA ILE A 21 8.20 45.56 -13.87
C ILE A 21 7.86 46.83 -13.11
N LEU A 22 6.74 47.49 -13.43
CA LEU A 22 6.28 48.69 -12.71
C LEU A 22 5.97 48.38 -11.24
N TYR A 23 5.37 47.23 -10.93
CA TYR A 23 5.07 46.82 -9.56
C TYR A 23 6.34 46.66 -8.73
N MET A 24 7.35 45.93 -9.22
CA MET A 24 8.62 45.73 -8.49
C MET A 24 9.36 47.04 -8.21
N VAL A 25 9.26 48.03 -9.11
CA VAL A 25 9.90 49.34 -8.99
C VAL A 25 9.15 50.28 -8.04
N LEU A 26 7.81 50.24 -8.04
CA LEU A 26 6.97 51.21 -7.33
C LEU A 26 6.43 50.69 -5.98
N VAL A 27 6.39 49.38 -5.77
CA VAL A 27 5.73 48.72 -4.64
C VAL A 27 6.63 47.61 -4.08
N ASN A 28 7.58 47.97 -3.22
CA ASN A 28 8.47 47.01 -2.57
C ASN A 28 8.58 47.31 -1.07
N PRO A 29 8.12 46.39 -0.20
CA PRO A 29 8.99 45.27 0.21
C PRO A 29 8.30 43.89 0.31
N ASN A 30 7.30 43.57 -0.53
CA ASN A 30 6.64 42.26 -0.48
C ASN A 30 6.23 41.76 -1.88
N ASP A 31 7.03 40.87 -2.47
CA ASP A 31 7.04 40.52 -3.91
C ASP A 31 5.84 39.68 -4.42
N LEU A 32 4.84 39.36 -3.58
CA LEU A 32 3.70 38.51 -3.97
C LEU A 32 2.93 39.04 -5.19
N GLY A 33 2.79 40.36 -5.33
CA GLY A 33 2.14 40.98 -6.50
C GLY A 33 2.94 40.84 -7.80
N ALA A 34 4.27 40.93 -7.73
CA ALA A 34 5.15 40.71 -8.88
C ALA A 34 5.08 39.25 -9.34
N VAL A 35 5.13 38.29 -8.39
CA VAL A 35 4.98 36.85 -8.68
C VAL A 35 3.65 36.55 -9.37
N ALA A 36 2.54 37.14 -8.92
CA ALA A 36 1.24 36.97 -9.56
C ALA A 36 1.21 37.51 -11.01
N LEU A 37 1.81 38.68 -11.25
CA LEU A 37 1.87 39.31 -12.58
C LEU A 37 2.80 38.54 -13.55
N PHE A 38 3.93 38.02 -13.08
CA PHE A 38 4.77 37.11 -13.87
C PHE A 38 4.10 35.75 -14.14
N GLY A 39 3.32 35.24 -13.18
CA GLY A 39 2.47 34.07 -13.38
C GLY A 39 1.46 34.29 -14.51
N LEU A 40 0.72 35.41 -14.46
CA LEU A 40 -0.24 35.80 -15.50
C LEU A 40 0.42 35.97 -16.87
N ALA A 41 1.60 36.62 -16.92
CA ALA A 41 2.38 36.74 -18.15
C ALA A 41 2.79 35.36 -18.72
N SER A 42 3.26 34.45 -17.86
CA SER A 42 3.68 33.11 -18.25
C SER A 42 2.50 32.27 -18.77
N SER A 43 1.35 32.35 -18.10
CA SER A 43 0.10 31.71 -18.54
C SER A 43 -0.40 32.27 -19.87
N GLY A 44 -0.40 33.60 -20.03
CA GLY A 44 -0.75 34.26 -21.29
C GLY A 44 0.17 33.85 -22.44
N ALA A 45 1.48 33.77 -22.20
CA ALA A 45 2.46 33.36 -23.19
C ALA A 45 2.24 31.91 -23.63
N LEU A 46 1.98 31.01 -22.68
CA LEU A 46 1.70 29.59 -22.94
C LEU A 46 0.41 29.43 -23.76
N ILE A 47 -0.70 30.03 -23.34
CA ILE A 47 -2.00 29.94 -24.04
C ILE A 47 -1.92 30.59 -25.42
N GLY A 48 -1.29 31.77 -25.54
CA GLY A 48 -1.10 32.46 -26.82
C GLY A 48 -0.25 31.67 -27.80
N THR A 49 0.80 30.99 -27.32
CA THR A 49 1.63 30.09 -28.13
C THR A 49 0.86 28.85 -28.56
N MET A 50 0.09 28.24 -27.65
CA MET A 50 -0.73 27.07 -27.95
C MET A 50 -1.80 27.40 -29.01
N ALA A 51 -2.54 28.49 -28.84
CA ALA A 51 -3.53 28.96 -29.81
C ALA A 51 -2.92 29.29 -31.18
N LEU A 52 -1.69 29.84 -31.21
CA LEU A 52 -0.97 30.10 -32.45
C LEU A 52 -0.52 28.80 -33.16
N PHE A 53 -0.15 27.78 -32.38
CA PHE A 53 0.38 26.51 -32.89
C PHE A 53 -0.73 25.55 -33.34
N THR A 54 -1.76 25.34 -32.52
CA THR A 54 -2.88 24.44 -32.83
C THR A 54 -3.82 25.07 -33.86
N ARG A 55 -4.07 26.38 -33.76
CA ARG A 55 -5.10 27.11 -34.53
C ARG A 55 -6.46 26.43 -34.46
N ASP A 56 -6.73 25.82 -33.30
CA ASP A 56 -7.97 25.12 -33.01
C ASP A 56 -9.07 26.12 -32.65
N GLY A 57 -10.28 25.91 -33.18
CA GLY A 57 -11.39 26.86 -33.07
C GLY A 57 -11.11 28.26 -33.66
N ASP A 58 -10.18 28.38 -34.61
CA ASP A 58 -9.77 29.67 -35.18
C ASP A 58 -10.81 30.21 -36.16
N VAL A 59 -11.36 31.39 -35.87
CA VAL A 59 -12.43 32.02 -36.66
C VAL A 59 -12.01 33.41 -37.14
N TYR A 60 -12.37 33.79 -38.37
CA TYR A 60 -11.96 35.07 -38.97
C TYR A 60 -13.09 36.09 -39.09
N THR A 61 -14.34 35.67 -38.91
CA THR A 61 -15.54 36.52 -38.89
C THR A 61 -16.50 36.17 -37.75
N ASP A 62 -17.31 37.13 -37.31
CA ASP A 62 -18.33 36.90 -36.29
C ASP A 62 -19.41 35.92 -36.76
N GLU A 63 -19.69 35.89 -38.07
CA GLU A 63 -20.69 35.02 -38.71
C GLU A 63 -20.27 33.55 -38.67
N GLU A 64 -19.01 33.25 -39.02
CA GLU A 64 -18.42 31.92 -38.84
C GLU A 64 -18.43 31.49 -37.36
N ALA A 65 -18.24 32.43 -36.42
CA ALA A 65 -18.18 32.12 -34.99
C ALA A 65 -19.57 31.76 -34.44
N VAL A 66 -20.61 32.48 -34.88
CA VAL A 66 -22.00 32.15 -34.58
C VAL A 66 -22.39 30.82 -35.22
N ALA A 67 -21.99 30.57 -36.46
CA ALA A 67 -22.25 29.30 -37.16
C ALA A 67 -21.58 28.10 -36.47
N ALA A 68 -20.33 28.23 -36.01
CA ALA A 68 -19.61 27.19 -35.28
C ALA A 68 -20.28 26.84 -33.94
N ASN A 69 -20.91 27.81 -33.28
CA ASN A 69 -21.65 27.60 -32.02
C ASN A 69 -23.12 27.16 -32.21
N ALA A 70 -23.60 27.05 -33.46
CA ALA A 70 -25.01 26.71 -33.73
C ALA A 70 -25.36 25.23 -33.51
N ILE A 71 -24.35 24.34 -33.45
CA ILE A 71 -24.52 22.90 -33.24
C ILE A 71 -24.00 22.55 -31.85
N ALA A 72 -24.89 22.12 -30.95
CA ALA A 72 -24.48 21.61 -29.65
C ALA A 72 -23.73 20.28 -29.81
N GLY A 73 -22.54 20.19 -29.19
CA GLY A 73 -21.78 18.93 -29.12
C GLY A 73 -22.54 17.83 -28.36
N PRO A 74 -22.13 16.56 -28.52
CA PRO A 74 -22.75 15.45 -27.80
C PRO A 74 -22.59 15.62 -26.27
N PRO A 75 -23.55 15.13 -25.46
CA PRO A 75 -23.47 15.28 -24.01
C PRO A 75 -22.29 14.47 -23.44
N SER A 76 -21.44 15.14 -22.65
CA SER A 76 -20.36 14.49 -21.89
C SER A 76 -20.69 14.46 -20.39
N PHE A 77 -20.46 13.32 -19.75
CA PHE A 77 -20.60 13.16 -18.30
C PHE A 77 -19.30 13.43 -17.54
N TRP A 78 -18.15 13.45 -18.23
CA TRP A 78 -16.84 13.66 -17.60
C TRP A 78 -16.66 14.99 -16.86
N PRO A 79 -17.27 16.14 -17.25
CA PRO A 79 -17.22 17.36 -16.43
C PRO A 79 -17.72 17.16 -15.00
N ILE A 80 -18.74 16.32 -14.82
CA ILE A 80 -19.32 16.00 -13.50
C ILE A 80 -18.36 15.10 -12.71
N VAL A 81 -17.73 14.13 -13.38
CA VAL A 81 -16.72 13.24 -12.75
C VAL A 81 -15.46 14.03 -12.37
N PHE A 82 -15.06 15.01 -13.18
CA PHE A 82 -13.94 15.91 -12.90
C PHE A 82 -14.23 16.82 -11.71
N ALA A 83 -15.43 17.41 -11.65
CA ALA A 83 -15.88 18.17 -10.49
C ALA A 83 -15.94 17.31 -9.21
N LEU A 84 -16.39 16.05 -9.31
CA LEU A 84 -16.36 15.09 -8.20
C LEU A 84 -14.91 14.78 -7.78
N GLY A 85 -13.99 14.57 -8.72
CA GLY A 85 -12.56 14.41 -8.45
C GLY A 85 -11.99 15.59 -7.67
N ALA A 86 -12.29 16.82 -8.10
CA ALA A 86 -11.85 18.04 -7.41
C ALA A 86 -12.43 18.14 -5.99
N ALA A 87 -13.72 17.83 -5.81
CA ALA A 87 -14.36 17.77 -4.50
C ALA A 87 -13.74 16.71 -3.59
N LEU A 88 -13.37 15.54 -4.13
CA LEU A 88 -12.67 14.48 -3.38
C LEU A 88 -11.24 14.87 -3.00
N VAL A 89 -10.50 15.58 -3.88
CA VAL A 89 -9.17 16.13 -3.55
C VAL A 89 -9.27 17.12 -2.38
N LEU A 90 -10.17 18.11 -2.47
CA LEU A 90 -10.37 19.11 -1.41
C LEU A 90 -10.83 18.46 -0.10
N THR A 91 -11.78 17.52 -0.17
CA THR A 91 -12.26 16.77 1.00
C THR A 91 -11.15 15.94 1.62
N GLY A 92 -10.38 15.21 0.82
CA GLY A 92 -9.28 14.36 1.28
C GLY A 92 -8.14 15.15 1.91
N MET A 93 -7.80 16.32 1.35
CA MET A 93 -6.82 17.25 1.90
C MET A 93 -7.19 17.72 3.31
N ALA A 94 -8.50 17.83 3.60
CA ALA A 94 -9.03 18.23 4.91
C ALA A 94 -9.33 17.06 5.86
N THR A 95 -9.28 15.80 5.42
CA THR A 95 -9.76 14.64 6.19
C THR A 95 -8.72 13.51 6.28
N VAL A 96 -8.54 12.73 5.22
CA VAL A 96 -7.68 11.54 5.20
C VAL A 96 -6.99 11.35 3.85
N SER A 97 -5.70 10.99 3.89
CA SER A 97 -4.83 10.87 2.71
C SER A 97 -5.33 9.89 1.65
N ILE A 98 -6.08 8.85 2.04
CA ILE A 98 -6.63 7.88 1.07
C ILE A 98 -7.71 8.49 0.18
N VAL A 99 -8.57 9.35 0.73
CA VAL A 99 -9.59 10.07 -0.04
C VAL A 99 -8.92 11.10 -0.97
N PHE A 100 -7.83 11.73 -0.53
CA PHE A 100 -7.03 12.64 -1.33
C PHE A 100 -6.41 11.94 -2.55
N ILE A 101 -5.76 10.80 -2.35
CA ILE A 101 -5.13 10.01 -3.43
C ILE A 101 -6.19 9.51 -4.43
N LEU A 102 -7.32 9.00 -3.95
CA LEU A 102 -8.43 8.59 -4.82
C LEU A 102 -9.04 9.78 -5.58
N GLY A 103 -9.17 10.94 -4.93
CA GLY A 103 -9.59 12.18 -5.56
C GLY A 103 -8.67 12.60 -6.71
N ILE A 104 -7.34 12.53 -6.51
CA ILE A 104 -6.35 12.81 -7.56
C ILE A 104 -6.52 11.84 -8.73
N ALA A 105 -6.67 10.54 -8.45
CA ALA A 105 -6.85 9.53 -9.51
C ALA A 105 -8.11 9.79 -10.34
N VAL A 106 -9.24 10.11 -9.68
CA VAL A 106 -10.49 10.48 -10.36
C VAL A 106 -10.34 11.78 -11.16
N LEU A 107 -9.72 12.81 -10.58
CA LEU A 107 -9.51 14.12 -11.21
C LEU A 107 -8.64 14.01 -12.47
N ILE A 108 -7.50 13.31 -12.38
CA ILE A 108 -6.59 13.13 -13.52
C ILE A 108 -7.23 12.23 -14.58
N GLY A 109 -7.82 11.09 -14.19
CA GLY A 109 -8.46 10.16 -15.13
C GLY A 109 -9.59 10.80 -15.91
N SER A 110 -10.52 11.46 -15.21
CA SER A 110 -11.62 12.19 -15.86
C SER A 110 -11.17 13.42 -16.64
N GLY A 111 -10.10 14.09 -16.22
CA GLY A 111 -9.52 15.22 -16.96
C GLY A 111 -8.91 14.78 -18.30
N ILE A 112 -8.21 13.65 -18.32
CA ILE A 112 -7.67 13.02 -19.54
C ILE A 112 -8.81 12.57 -20.45
N GLU A 113 -9.78 11.82 -19.91
CA GLU A 113 -10.93 11.32 -20.67
C GLU A 113 -11.79 12.46 -21.26
N TRP A 114 -12.06 13.51 -20.48
CA TRP A 114 -12.77 14.70 -20.96
C TRP A 114 -12.00 15.41 -22.07
N SER A 115 -10.68 15.59 -21.90
CA SER A 115 -9.82 16.26 -22.90
C SER A 115 -9.79 15.48 -24.21
N ILE A 116 -9.66 14.15 -24.14
CA ILE A 116 -9.63 13.27 -25.31
C ILE A 116 -11.00 13.19 -25.97
N GLN A 117 -12.10 13.15 -25.20
CA GLN A 117 -13.43 13.25 -25.77
C GLN A 117 -13.61 14.59 -26.50
N ASN A 118 -13.30 15.72 -25.86
CA ASN A 118 -13.49 17.05 -26.46
C ASN A 118 -12.65 17.23 -27.74
N TRP A 119 -11.42 16.71 -27.75
CA TRP A 119 -10.59 16.68 -28.96
C TRP A 119 -11.18 15.79 -30.06
N ALA A 120 -11.66 14.59 -29.72
CA ALA A 120 -12.23 13.65 -30.68
C ALA A 120 -13.56 14.16 -31.27
N ASP A 121 -14.42 14.76 -30.44
CA ASP A 121 -15.70 15.35 -30.86
C ASP A 121 -15.51 16.54 -31.83
N GLY A 122 -14.34 17.19 -31.81
CA GLY A 122 -13.95 18.25 -32.75
C GLY A 122 -13.14 17.77 -33.97
N ALA A 123 -12.82 16.48 -34.11
CA ALA A 123 -11.89 15.99 -35.12
C ALA A 123 -12.48 15.96 -36.56
N SER A 124 -13.80 15.83 -36.69
CA SER A 124 -14.55 15.80 -37.95
C SER A 124 -16.00 16.22 -37.71
N SER A 125 -16.71 16.56 -38.79
CA SER A 125 -18.19 16.68 -38.78
C SER A 125 -18.91 15.34 -38.83
N ASP A 126 -18.18 14.24 -39.07
CA ASP A 126 -18.69 12.87 -39.01
C ASP A 126 -18.49 12.24 -37.62
N ARG A 127 -19.59 11.85 -36.98
CA ARG A 127 -19.59 11.24 -35.65
C ARG A 127 -18.96 9.85 -35.63
N GLU A 128 -19.09 9.05 -36.70
CA GLU A 128 -18.46 7.70 -36.73
C GLU A 128 -16.93 7.83 -36.73
N PHE A 129 -16.40 8.83 -37.43
CA PHE A 129 -14.98 9.16 -37.41
C PHE A 129 -14.51 9.62 -36.02
N ASN A 130 -15.29 10.47 -35.34
CA ASN A 130 -14.97 10.99 -34.02
C ASN A 130 -14.96 9.88 -32.94
N GLU A 131 -15.95 8.98 -32.96
CA GLU A 131 -15.99 7.80 -32.08
C GLU A 131 -14.80 6.85 -32.34
N PHE A 132 -14.43 6.64 -33.61
CA PHE A 132 -13.23 5.90 -33.99
C PHE A 132 -11.94 6.57 -33.49
N ALA A 133 -11.82 7.89 -33.61
CA ALA A 133 -10.67 8.66 -33.16
C ALA A 133 -10.49 8.58 -31.63
N ARG A 134 -11.57 8.77 -30.84
CA ARG A 134 -11.55 8.57 -29.38
C ARG A 134 -11.12 7.14 -29.03
N THR A 135 -11.77 6.15 -29.64
CA THR A 135 -11.51 4.73 -29.36
C THR A 135 -10.06 4.39 -29.64
N ARG A 136 -9.51 4.82 -30.79
CA ARG A 136 -8.10 4.58 -31.14
C ARG A 136 -7.11 5.29 -30.22
N ALA A 137 -7.48 6.45 -29.66
CA ALA A 137 -6.61 7.22 -28.78
C ALA A 137 -6.41 6.58 -27.40
N ILE A 138 -7.48 6.09 -26.75
CA ILE A 138 -7.42 5.66 -25.33
C ILE A 138 -7.90 4.23 -25.03
N SER A 139 -8.57 3.51 -25.93
CA SER A 139 -9.17 2.19 -25.60
C SER A 139 -8.19 1.14 -25.04
N ALA A 140 -6.92 1.19 -25.44
CA ALA A 140 -5.87 0.32 -24.94
C ALA A 140 -5.57 0.52 -23.43
N LEU A 141 -5.87 1.70 -22.89
CA LEU A 141 -5.72 2.04 -21.47
C LEU A 141 -7.07 2.08 -20.74
N GLU A 142 -8.13 2.57 -21.40
CA GLU A 142 -9.48 2.70 -20.84
C GLU A 142 -10.03 1.35 -20.37
N TYR A 143 -10.02 0.30 -21.22
CA TYR A 143 -10.60 -0.98 -20.84
C TYR A 143 -9.84 -1.70 -19.70
N PRO A 144 -8.49 -1.83 -19.73
CA PRO A 144 -7.75 -2.42 -18.60
C PRO A 144 -7.83 -1.56 -17.34
N GLY A 145 -7.80 -0.23 -17.47
CA GLY A 145 -7.90 0.71 -16.36
C GLY A 145 -9.25 0.61 -15.63
N LEU A 146 -10.35 0.68 -16.37
CA LEU A 146 -11.70 0.50 -15.81
C LEU A 146 -11.87 -0.89 -15.18
N ALA A 147 -11.36 -1.95 -15.82
CA ALA A 147 -11.38 -3.30 -15.24
C ALA A 147 -10.60 -3.37 -13.92
N ALA A 148 -9.42 -2.75 -13.84
CA ALA A 148 -8.62 -2.69 -12.62
C ALA A 148 -9.33 -1.89 -11.50
N VAL A 149 -9.99 -0.77 -11.82
CA VAL A 149 -10.79 0.00 -10.86
C VAL A 149 -11.97 -0.84 -10.33
N VAL A 150 -12.72 -1.49 -11.20
CA VAL A 150 -13.86 -2.35 -10.80
C VAL A 150 -13.38 -3.53 -9.94
N LEU A 151 -12.28 -4.19 -10.31
CA LEU A 151 -11.69 -5.26 -9.50
C LEU A 151 -11.18 -4.76 -8.14
N GLY A 152 -10.59 -3.56 -8.08
CA GLY A 152 -10.17 -2.92 -6.83
C GLY A 152 -11.35 -2.62 -5.89
N VAL A 153 -12.46 -2.11 -6.44
CA VAL A 153 -13.71 -1.89 -5.70
C VAL A 153 -14.29 -3.21 -5.17
N ILE A 154 -14.33 -4.25 -6.01
CA ILE A 154 -14.78 -5.59 -5.61
C ILE A 154 -13.89 -6.13 -4.47
N ALA A 155 -12.57 -6.08 -4.62
CA ALA A 155 -11.62 -6.57 -3.62
C ALA A 155 -11.73 -5.81 -2.28
N PHE A 156 -11.90 -4.48 -2.33
CA PHE A 156 -12.10 -3.65 -1.14
C PHE A 156 -13.38 -4.04 -0.37
N PHE A 157 -14.53 -4.08 -1.05
CA PHE A 157 -15.79 -4.42 -0.38
C PHE A 157 -15.84 -5.88 0.09
N PHE A 158 -15.25 -6.80 -0.68
CA PHE A 158 -15.09 -8.19 -0.26
C PHE A 158 -14.23 -8.30 1.02
N SER A 159 -13.11 -7.57 1.09
CA SER A 159 -12.29 -7.47 2.31
C SER A 159 -13.11 -6.98 3.51
N ARG A 160 -13.92 -5.92 3.35
CA ARG A 160 -14.79 -5.41 4.42
C ARG A 160 -15.82 -6.43 4.90
N VAL A 161 -16.41 -7.23 4.01
CA VAL A 161 -17.28 -8.34 4.40
C VAL A 161 -16.53 -9.39 5.21
N PHE A 162 -15.33 -9.79 4.80
CA PHE A 162 -14.55 -10.82 5.49
C PHE A 162 -14.01 -10.40 6.87
N LEU A 163 -13.70 -9.11 7.06
CA LEU A 163 -13.29 -8.57 8.35
C LEU A 163 -14.45 -8.55 9.38
N ALA A 164 -15.68 -8.31 8.92
CA ALA A 164 -16.87 -8.32 9.78
C ALA A 164 -17.38 -9.73 10.11
N LEU A 165 -17.18 -10.72 9.22
CA LEU A 165 -17.69 -12.09 9.40
C LEU A 165 -16.90 -12.92 10.43
N SER A 166 -17.61 -13.75 11.19
CA SER A 166 -17.00 -14.74 12.09
C SER A 166 -16.15 -15.77 11.31
N LYS A 167 -15.23 -16.47 12.00
CA LYS A 167 -14.39 -17.51 11.39
C LYS A 167 -15.19 -18.58 10.65
N GLU A 168 -16.28 -19.05 11.25
CA GLU A 168 -17.14 -20.10 10.67
C GLU A 168 -18.03 -19.54 9.57
N SER A 169 -18.61 -18.35 9.79
CA SER A 169 -19.49 -17.69 8.81
C SER A 169 -18.74 -17.30 7.52
N GLY A 170 -17.46 -16.90 7.62
CA GLY A 170 -16.64 -16.52 6.46
C GLY A 170 -16.47 -17.65 5.45
N THR A 171 -16.21 -18.88 5.92
CA THR A 171 -16.10 -20.07 5.06
C THR A 171 -17.43 -20.40 4.37
N ILE A 172 -18.54 -20.37 5.11
CA ILE A 172 -19.87 -20.64 4.57
C ILE A 172 -20.25 -19.58 3.53
N PHE A 173 -20.02 -18.29 3.83
CA PHE A 173 -20.27 -17.18 2.91
C PHE A 173 -19.45 -17.32 1.62
N PHE A 174 -18.17 -17.67 1.71
CA PHE A 174 -17.33 -17.91 0.54
C PHE A 174 -17.89 -19.00 -0.36
N ILE A 175 -18.26 -20.16 0.20
CA ILE A 175 -18.81 -21.29 -0.54
C ILE A 175 -20.11 -20.90 -1.24
N VAL A 176 -21.03 -20.23 -0.54
CA VAL A 176 -22.32 -19.81 -1.11
C VAL A 176 -22.13 -18.76 -2.20
N ALA A 177 -21.31 -17.72 -1.96
CA ALA A 177 -21.05 -16.67 -2.93
C ALA A 177 -20.33 -17.19 -4.19
N ALA A 178 -19.28 -18.00 -4.04
CA ALA A 178 -18.57 -18.62 -5.15
C ALA A 178 -19.49 -19.54 -5.96
N SER A 179 -20.33 -20.34 -5.29
CA SER A 179 -21.31 -21.21 -5.94
C SER A 179 -22.36 -20.41 -6.72
N ALA A 180 -22.87 -19.30 -6.16
CA ALA A 180 -23.81 -18.41 -6.85
C ALA A 180 -23.17 -17.77 -8.10
N ILE A 181 -21.95 -17.24 -7.98
CA ILE A 181 -21.18 -16.67 -9.11
C ILE A 181 -20.95 -17.74 -10.19
N PHE A 182 -20.59 -18.97 -9.81
CA PHE A 182 -20.37 -20.07 -10.74
C PHE A 182 -21.65 -20.48 -11.48
N VAL A 183 -22.79 -20.59 -10.79
CA VAL A 183 -24.10 -20.85 -11.42
C VAL A 183 -24.49 -19.73 -12.39
N VAL A 184 -24.30 -18.46 -12.01
CA VAL A 184 -24.55 -17.32 -12.91
C VAL A 184 -23.63 -17.37 -14.13
N GLY A 185 -22.36 -17.71 -13.96
CA GLY A 185 -21.41 -17.92 -15.07
C GLY A 185 -21.85 -19.02 -16.04
N ILE A 186 -22.32 -20.16 -15.52
CA ILE A 186 -22.88 -21.26 -16.34
C ILE A 186 -24.11 -20.78 -17.11
N LEU A 187 -25.00 -20.01 -16.49
CA LEU A 187 -26.20 -19.47 -17.14
C LEU A 187 -25.84 -18.50 -18.28
N ILE A 188 -24.89 -17.58 -18.05
CA ILE A 188 -24.37 -16.66 -19.07
C ILE A 188 -23.76 -17.43 -20.25
N ALA A 189 -22.95 -18.47 -19.98
CA ALA A 189 -22.33 -19.29 -21.02
C ALA A 189 -23.36 -20.11 -21.82
N SER A 190 -24.37 -20.67 -21.15
CA SER A 190 -25.30 -21.65 -21.73
C SER A 190 -26.54 -21.04 -22.40
N LYS A 191 -26.93 -19.80 -22.05
CA LYS A 191 -28.19 -19.19 -22.54
C LYS A 191 -27.92 -18.02 -23.49
N PRO A 192 -28.27 -18.11 -24.79
CA PRO A 192 -28.05 -17.04 -25.75
C PRO A 192 -28.66 -15.69 -25.36
N PHE A 193 -29.83 -15.68 -24.71
CA PHE A 193 -30.51 -14.44 -24.28
C PHE A 193 -29.77 -13.67 -23.18
N MET A 194 -28.86 -14.32 -22.45
CA MET A 194 -28.07 -13.67 -21.39
C MET A 194 -26.94 -12.81 -21.97
N LYS A 195 -26.57 -13.02 -23.25
CA LYS A 195 -25.42 -12.36 -23.89
C LYS A 195 -25.73 -10.88 -24.15
N GLY A 196 -24.71 -10.03 -24.00
CA GLY A 196 -24.86 -8.57 -24.16
C GLY A 196 -25.52 -7.92 -22.94
N ALA A 197 -26.58 -7.15 -23.16
CA ALA A 197 -27.18 -6.26 -22.15
C ALA A 197 -27.58 -6.98 -20.84
N VAL A 198 -28.10 -8.22 -20.92
CA VAL A 198 -28.50 -8.97 -19.72
C VAL A 198 -27.29 -9.31 -18.82
N THR A 199 -26.16 -9.71 -19.40
CA THR A 199 -24.90 -9.91 -18.65
C THR A 199 -24.46 -8.63 -17.96
N VAL A 200 -24.54 -7.47 -18.65
CA VAL A 200 -24.17 -6.17 -18.08
C VAL A 200 -25.07 -5.82 -16.89
N VAL A 201 -26.39 -5.96 -17.02
CA VAL A 201 -27.34 -5.71 -15.92
C VAL A 201 -27.07 -6.62 -14.72
N VAL A 202 -26.86 -7.93 -14.95
CA VAL A 202 -26.56 -8.88 -13.87
C VAL A 202 -25.24 -8.55 -13.17
N ALA A 203 -24.19 -8.18 -13.92
CA ALA A 203 -22.90 -7.80 -13.36
C ALA A 203 -23.00 -6.51 -12.53
N VAL A 204 -23.70 -5.48 -13.03
CA VAL A 204 -23.92 -4.21 -12.30
C VAL A 204 -24.73 -4.44 -11.02
N LEU A 205 -25.77 -5.27 -11.06
CA LEU A 205 -26.55 -5.62 -9.87
C LEU A 205 -25.71 -6.41 -8.84
N ALA A 206 -24.85 -7.33 -9.29
CA ALA A 206 -23.97 -8.10 -8.41
C ALA A 206 -22.93 -7.20 -7.72
N VAL A 207 -22.31 -6.26 -8.46
CA VAL A 207 -21.40 -5.25 -7.89
C VAL A 207 -22.15 -4.33 -6.93
N GLY A 208 -23.34 -3.84 -7.29
CA GLY A 208 -24.17 -3.01 -6.42
C GLY A 208 -24.56 -3.70 -5.11
N ALA A 209 -24.91 -4.98 -5.17
CA ALA A 209 -25.19 -5.79 -3.98
C ALA A 209 -23.94 -5.96 -3.09
N LEU A 210 -22.77 -6.22 -3.69
CA LEU A 210 -21.50 -6.31 -2.95
C LEU A 210 -21.12 -4.97 -2.30
N VAL A 211 -21.31 -3.84 -2.98
CA VAL A 211 -21.10 -2.49 -2.44
C VAL A 211 -22.01 -2.24 -1.24
N GLY A 212 -23.31 -2.58 -1.36
CA GLY A 212 -24.28 -2.42 -0.27
C GLY A 212 -23.92 -3.25 0.96
N VAL A 213 -23.70 -4.56 0.79
CA VAL A 213 -23.32 -5.46 1.89
C VAL A 213 -21.95 -5.09 2.48
N GLY A 214 -20.98 -4.74 1.64
CA GLY A 214 -19.65 -4.33 2.07
C GLY A 214 -19.62 -2.99 2.80
N THR A 215 -20.52 -2.05 2.48
CA THR A 215 -20.69 -0.80 3.24
C THR A 215 -21.28 -1.07 4.62
N ILE A 216 -22.30 -1.93 4.72
CA ILE A 216 -22.87 -2.34 6.01
C ILE A 216 -21.81 -3.07 6.86
N ALA A 217 -21.00 -3.94 6.24
CA ALA A 217 -19.90 -4.61 6.91
C ALA A 217 -18.80 -3.65 7.38
N ALA A 218 -18.42 -2.66 6.55
CA ALA A 218 -17.46 -1.62 6.92
C ALA A 218 -17.93 -0.78 8.12
N LEU A 219 -19.24 -0.45 8.17
CA LEU A 219 -19.85 0.25 9.32
C LEU A 219 -19.96 -0.63 10.57
N SER A 220 -20.05 -1.95 10.40
CA SER A 220 -20.08 -2.92 11.51
C SER A 220 -18.70 -3.12 12.17
N GLY A 221 -17.63 -2.69 11.50
CA GLY A 221 -16.25 -2.85 11.97
C GLY A 221 -15.72 -4.27 11.82
N GLU A 222 -14.52 -4.49 12.35
CA GLU A 222 -13.88 -5.80 12.36
C GLU A 222 -14.40 -6.65 13.51
N ARG A 223 -14.46 -7.98 13.33
CA ARG A 223 -14.86 -8.88 14.41
C ARG A 223 -13.91 -8.75 15.60
N LYS A 224 -14.45 -8.88 16.82
CA LYS A 224 -13.72 -8.64 18.10
C LYS A 224 -12.32 -9.26 18.17
N GLU A 225 -12.15 -10.50 17.68
CA GLU A 225 -10.84 -11.17 17.67
C GLU A 225 -9.79 -10.47 16.82
N LEU A 226 -10.19 -9.86 15.69
CA LEU A 226 -9.29 -9.10 14.81
C LEU A 226 -9.04 -7.70 15.39
N ALA A 227 -10.05 -7.05 15.95
CA ALA A 227 -9.89 -5.77 16.63
C ALA A 227 -8.87 -5.87 17.80
N VAL A 228 -8.99 -6.91 18.64
CA VAL A 228 -8.01 -7.18 19.71
C VAL A 228 -6.63 -7.50 19.13
N ALA A 229 -6.54 -8.28 18.05
CA ALA A 229 -5.26 -8.60 17.41
C ALA A 229 -4.62 -7.46 16.60
N ALA A 230 -5.36 -6.38 16.34
CA ALA A 230 -4.86 -5.15 15.73
C ALA A 230 -4.41 -4.11 16.78
N GLU A 231 -4.89 -4.23 18.02
CA GLU A 231 -4.51 -3.40 19.16
C GLU A 231 -3.36 -4.03 19.98
N GLU A 232 -3.45 -5.34 20.26
CA GLU A 232 -2.35 -6.15 20.78
C GLU A 232 -1.38 -6.48 19.61
N ASP A 233 -0.29 -5.73 19.41
CA ASP A 233 0.75 -6.08 18.42
C ASP A 233 1.41 -7.42 18.79
N HIS A 234 0.84 -8.52 18.31
CA HIS A 234 1.28 -9.88 18.61
C HIS A 234 2.73 -10.20 18.18
N TYR A 235 3.39 -9.31 17.44
CA TYR A 235 4.77 -9.47 16.98
C TYR A 235 5.78 -8.57 17.71
N ASP A 236 5.31 -7.67 18.59
CA ASP A 236 6.16 -6.78 19.37
C ASP A 236 7.15 -7.56 20.26
N ALA A 237 8.33 -6.99 20.48
CA ALA A 237 9.38 -7.63 21.27
C ALA A 237 9.00 -7.83 22.74
N SER A 238 8.14 -6.98 23.30
CA SER A 238 7.65 -7.07 24.69
C SER A 238 6.80 -8.32 24.97
N HIS A 239 6.11 -8.86 23.96
CA HIS A 239 5.35 -10.12 24.07
C HIS A 239 6.23 -11.38 24.00
N ARG A 240 7.56 -11.24 23.85
CA ARG A 240 8.51 -12.36 23.87
C ARG A 240 8.86 -12.72 25.32
N GLU A 241 7.91 -13.35 26.00
CA GLU A 241 8.06 -13.85 27.36
C GLU A 241 9.06 -15.02 27.40
N CYS A 242 10.35 -14.71 27.56
CA CYS A 242 11.44 -15.69 27.57
C CYS A 242 11.57 -16.52 28.87
N GLY A 243 10.44 -16.81 29.54
CA GLY A 243 10.38 -17.60 30.77
C GLY A 243 10.23 -19.11 30.54
N GLU A 244 10.03 -19.87 31.62
CA GLU A 244 9.74 -21.31 31.56
C GLU A 244 8.30 -21.57 31.06
N GLU A 245 7.36 -20.70 31.44
CA GLU A 245 5.96 -20.85 31.07
C GLU A 245 5.69 -20.60 29.59
N LYS A 246 4.56 -21.15 29.12
CA LYS A 246 4.08 -21.01 27.76
C LYS A 246 3.36 -19.69 27.58
N SER A 247 4.00 -18.79 26.84
CA SER A 247 3.44 -17.49 26.51
C SER A 247 2.17 -17.63 25.65
N LYS A 248 1.19 -16.76 25.89
CA LYS A 248 -0.08 -16.72 25.15
C LYS A 248 0.12 -16.30 23.68
N HIS A 249 1.13 -15.47 23.42
CA HIS A 249 1.36 -14.82 22.13
C HIS A 249 2.54 -15.45 21.38
N TYR A 250 3.72 -15.55 22.01
CA TYR A 250 4.95 -15.93 21.32
C TYR A 250 5.05 -17.43 21.01
N ASP A 251 4.55 -18.33 21.85
CA ASP A 251 4.65 -19.80 21.65
C ASP A 251 3.49 -20.41 20.84
N LYS A 252 2.65 -19.55 20.24
CA LYS A 252 1.50 -19.97 19.44
C LYS A 252 1.96 -20.39 18.04
N HIS A 253 1.76 -21.68 17.71
CA HIS A 253 2.28 -22.32 16.49
C HIS A 253 3.82 -22.24 16.38
N ALA A 254 4.51 -22.70 17.43
CA ALA A 254 5.97 -22.75 17.48
C ALA A 254 6.60 -23.46 16.27
N ASN A 255 7.65 -22.87 15.68
CA ASN A 255 8.29 -23.35 14.45
C ASN A 255 9.30 -24.48 14.73
N ASN A 256 8.75 -25.62 15.16
CA ASN A 256 9.48 -26.76 15.77
C ASN A 256 10.23 -27.67 14.78
N THR A 257 10.38 -27.25 13.52
CA THR A 257 11.07 -28.02 12.47
C THR A 257 11.91 -27.09 11.61
N VAL A 258 13.23 -27.25 11.64
CA VAL A 258 14.16 -26.42 10.87
C VAL A 258 14.86 -27.25 9.80
N SER A 259 14.79 -26.80 8.54
CA SER A 259 15.47 -27.44 7.40
C SER A 259 16.88 -26.87 7.13
N LEU A 260 17.36 -25.96 7.98
CA LEU A 260 18.63 -25.25 7.85
C LEU A 260 19.82 -26.18 8.11
N ARG A 261 20.47 -26.65 7.04
CA ARG A 261 21.65 -27.55 7.10
C ARG A 261 22.99 -26.85 6.94
N SER A 262 22.99 -25.54 6.69
CA SER A 262 24.18 -24.71 6.50
C SER A 262 24.03 -23.39 7.25
N ALA A 263 25.13 -22.65 7.45
CA ALA A 263 25.19 -21.42 8.25
C ALA A 263 24.86 -21.58 9.77
N VAL A 264 25.18 -22.76 10.35
CA VAL A 264 25.02 -23.21 11.76
C VAL A 264 24.64 -22.11 12.79
N THR A 265 25.56 -21.49 13.53
CA THR A 265 27.03 -21.65 13.69
C THR A 265 27.44 -22.56 14.85
N ALA A 266 26.50 -22.85 15.74
CA ALA A 266 26.58 -23.88 16.77
C ALA A 266 25.19 -24.48 16.97
N THR A 267 25.15 -25.70 17.49
CA THR A 267 23.93 -26.34 17.98
C THR A 267 24.00 -26.44 19.50
N ILE A 268 23.02 -25.87 20.19
CA ILE A 268 22.84 -25.96 21.63
C ILE A 268 21.77 -27.00 21.91
N PHE A 269 22.08 -27.92 22.80
CA PHE A 269 21.22 -29.01 23.20
C PHE A 269 20.86 -28.86 24.68
N VAL A 270 19.65 -29.25 25.03
CA VAL A 270 19.29 -29.60 26.41
C VAL A 270 19.00 -31.10 26.46
N LYS A 271 19.61 -31.79 27.44
CA LYS A 271 19.41 -33.21 27.69
C LYS A 271 19.66 -33.54 29.16
N ASP A 272 18.81 -34.38 29.73
CA ASP A 272 18.82 -34.80 31.14
C ASP A 272 18.85 -33.56 32.08
N GLY A 273 18.14 -32.49 31.70
CA GLY A 273 18.10 -31.20 32.40
C GLY A 273 19.42 -30.41 32.35
N LYS A 274 20.31 -30.71 31.39
CA LYS A 274 21.64 -30.08 31.25
C LYS A 274 21.86 -29.49 29.86
N VAL A 275 22.34 -28.25 29.83
CA VAL A 275 22.68 -27.53 28.60
C VAL A 275 24.11 -27.86 28.17
N TYR A 276 24.31 -28.11 26.88
CA TYR A 276 25.65 -28.19 26.26
C TYR A 276 25.61 -27.72 24.80
N ALA A 277 26.74 -27.26 24.27
CA ALA A 277 26.85 -26.83 22.88
C ALA A 277 27.85 -27.67 22.07
N GLU A 278 27.62 -27.75 20.76
CA GLU A 278 28.53 -28.32 19.76
C GLU A 278 28.68 -27.30 18.62
N ALA A 279 29.92 -26.95 18.25
CA ALA A 279 30.17 -26.07 17.11
C ALA A 279 30.10 -26.85 15.78
N ILE A 280 29.82 -26.18 14.64
CA ILE A 280 29.74 -26.87 13.33
C ILE A 280 30.97 -27.76 13.12
N GLY A 281 30.73 -29.03 12.79
CA GLY A 281 31.78 -29.97 12.39
C GLY A 281 32.60 -30.56 13.53
N MET A 282 32.27 -30.26 14.79
CA MET A 282 32.92 -30.85 15.97
C MET A 282 31.91 -31.54 16.88
N THR A 283 32.09 -32.84 17.13
CA THR A 283 31.31 -33.62 18.11
C THR A 283 31.77 -33.42 19.56
N LYS A 284 32.69 -32.48 19.80
CA LYS A 284 33.20 -32.16 21.13
C LYS A 284 32.31 -31.09 21.75
N LYS A 285 31.81 -31.37 22.96
CA LYS A 285 31.09 -30.39 23.78
C LYS A 285 31.97 -29.17 24.05
N VAL A 286 31.39 -27.98 23.89
CA VAL A 286 32.02 -26.70 24.20
C VAL A 286 31.14 -25.89 25.15
N ASP A 287 31.78 -25.23 26.11
CA ASP A 287 31.11 -24.34 27.09
C ASP A 287 31.14 -22.87 26.64
N THR A 288 31.77 -22.60 25.49
CA THR A 288 31.93 -21.27 24.90
C THR A 288 31.65 -21.31 23.40
N ILE A 289 30.85 -20.38 22.90
CA ILE A 289 30.59 -20.13 21.47
C ILE A 289 31.11 -18.74 21.12
N THR A 290 31.82 -18.60 19.99
CA THR A 290 32.24 -17.30 19.47
C THR A 290 31.38 -16.89 18.27
N ILE A 291 30.80 -15.69 18.32
CA ILE A 291 30.00 -15.12 17.22
C ILE A 291 30.67 -13.84 16.71
N PRO A 292 30.85 -13.66 15.38
CA PRO A 292 31.41 -12.43 14.82
C PRO A 292 30.51 -11.21 15.07
N ARG A 293 31.11 -10.09 15.49
CA ARG A 293 30.40 -8.83 15.73
C ARG A 293 29.73 -8.32 14.45
N SER A 294 28.52 -7.77 14.60
CA SER A 294 27.72 -7.14 13.54
C SER A 294 27.41 -8.00 12.31
N ASN A 295 27.57 -9.33 12.40
CA ASN A 295 27.25 -10.25 11.32
C ASN A 295 26.13 -11.21 11.76
N ALA A 296 25.12 -11.36 10.91
CA ALA A 296 23.96 -12.20 11.18
C ALA A 296 24.39 -13.68 11.28
N THR A 297 24.34 -14.22 12.49
CA THR A 297 24.81 -15.55 12.83
C THR A 297 23.68 -16.36 13.43
N SER A 298 23.38 -17.51 12.85
CA SER A 298 22.39 -18.42 13.41
C SER A 298 22.98 -19.24 14.56
N VAL A 299 22.11 -19.74 15.43
CA VAL A 299 22.38 -20.78 16.42
C VAL A 299 21.18 -21.71 16.41
N MET A 300 21.42 -23.01 16.29
CA MET A 300 20.37 -24.04 16.37
C MET A 300 20.15 -24.40 17.84
N PHE A 301 18.90 -24.50 18.27
CA PHE A 301 18.50 -25.13 19.51
C PHE A 301 17.82 -26.46 19.22
N ARG A 302 18.16 -27.50 19.98
CA ARG A 302 17.52 -28.80 19.92
C ARG A 302 17.18 -29.32 21.31
N ASN A 303 15.91 -29.60 21.54
CA ASN A 303 15.47 -30.22 22.77
C ASN A 303 15.47 -31.75 22.64
N LEU A 304 16.13 -32.45 23.59
CA LEU A 304 16.14 -33.91 23.68
C LEU A 304 15.32 -34.44 24.88
N ASP A 305 14.91 -33.56 25.79
CA ASP A 305 14.14 -33.86 26.99
C ASP A 305 12.63 -33.91 26.71
N GLU A 306 11.85 -34.45 27.66
CA GLU A 306 10.41 -34.61 27.50
C GLU A 306 9.63 -33.32 27.80
N GLU A 307 10.21 -32.43 28.61
CA GLU A 307 9.67 -31.12 28.95
C GLU A 307 9.93 -30.11 27.82
N ASP A 308 8.99 -29.20 27.58
CA ASP A 308 9.16 -28.13 26.59
C ASP A 308 10.18 -27.11 27.12
N HIS A 309 11.26 -26.86 26.36
CA HIS A 309 12.30 -25.90 26.71
C HIS A 309 12.45 -24.81 25.64
N ARG A 310 13.03 -23.66 26.00
CA ARG A 310 13.44 -22.62 25.04
C ARG A 310 14.90 -22.21 25.27
N LEU A 311 15.58 -21.80 24.22
CA LEU A 311 16.89 -21.16 24.30
C LEU A 311 16.72 -19.67 24.50
N VAL A 312 17.38 -19.09 25.50
CA VAL A 312 17.43 -17.64 25.76
C VAL A 312 18.86 -17.15 25.55
N VAL A 313 19.05 -16.06 24.81
CA VAL A 313 20.32 -15.33 24.77
C VAL A 313 20.26 -14.09 25.66
N ASN A 314 21.25 -13.94 26.53
CA ASN A 314 21.47 -12.79 27.38
C ASN A 314 22.59 -11.94 26.78
N LEU A 315 22.28 -10.71 26.38
CA LEU A 315 23.19 -9.74 25.76
C LEU A 315 23.44 -8.52 26.66
N GLY A 316 23.47 -8.75 27.98
CA GLY A 316 23.66 -7.72 29.00
C GLY A 316 22.38 -6.92 29.29
N SER A 317 22.52 -5.62 29.56
CA SER A 317 21.39 -4.74 29.85
C SER A 317 21.59 -3.36 29.22
N ALA A 318 20.51 -2.70 28.81
CA ALA A 318 20.53 -1.38 28.22
C ALA A 318 19.57 -0.45 28.95
N LYS A 319 19.94 0.83 29.07
CA LYS A 319 19.01 1.86 29.51
C LYS A 319 18.15 2.29 28.32
N VAL A 320 16.83 2.13 28.46
CA VAL A 320 15.86 2.71 27.52
C VAL A 320 15.93 4.23 27.64
N ALA A 321 16.24 4.91 26.54
CA ALA A 321 16.55 6.34 26.55
C ALA A 321 15.35 7.22 26.96
N GLU A 322 14.13 6.73 26.78
CA GLU A 322 12.88 7.47 27.00
C GLU A 322 12.35 7.31 28.44
N THR A 323 12.56 6.15 29.07
CA THR A 323 12.02 5.81 30.41
C THR A 323 13.10 5.76 31.50
N GLY A 324 14.38 5.68 31.12
CA GLY A 324 15.50 5.52 32.05
C GLY A 324 15.64 4.13 32.68
N VAL A 325 14.73 3.20 32.39
CA VAL A 325 14.71 1.83 32.91
C VAL A 325 15.86 1.01 32.30
N VAL A 326 16.51 0.19 33.14
CA VAL A 326 17.53 -0.77 32.70
C VAL A 326 16.82 -2.07 32.35
N GLU A 327 16.71 -2.38 31.06
CA GLU A 327 16.10 -3.60 30.55
C GLU A 327 17.18 -4.61 30.14
N LYS A 328 16.91 -5.90 30.35
CA LYS A 328 17.80 -6.97 29.86
C LYS A 328 17.69 -7.03 28.35
N VAL A 329 18.81 -6.87 27.66
CA VAL A 329 18.85 -7.06 26.20
C VAL A 329 18.97 -8.54 25.94
N GLY A 330 17.99 -9.12 25.26
CA GLY A 330 17.96 -10.54 24.98
C GLY A 330 16.83 -10.89 24.02
N THR A 331 16.87 -12.12 23.53
CA THR A 331 15.77 -12.74 22.79
C THR A 331 15.81 -14.24 23.06
N CYS A 332 14.76 -14.95 22.72
CA CYS A 332 14.69 -16.39 22.90
C CYS A 332 14.12 -17.08 21.67
N THR A 333 14.17 -18.41 21.67
CA THR A 333 13.34 -19.26 20.81
C THR A 333 11.94 -19.40 21.41
N GLN A 334 10.99 -19.91 20.63
CA GLN A 334 9.72 -20.38 21.16
C GLN A 334 9.96 -21.70 21.93
N LEU A 335 8.98 -22.13 22.74
CA LEU A 335 9.01 -23.44 23.38
C LEU A 335 9.10 -24.55 22.33
N THR A 336 10.07 -25.42 22.54
CA THR A 336 10.49 -26.51 21.65
C THR A 336 10.36 -27.81 22.42
N GLY A 337 9.55 -28.76 21.94
CA GLY A 337 9.33 -30.04 22.60
C GLY A 337 10.35 -31.12 22.23
N LYS A 338 10.14 -32.33 22.74
CA LYS A 338 11.05 -33.47 22.55
C LYS A 338 11.40 -33.74 21.09
N ASN A 339 12.70 -33.82 20.78
CA ASN A 339 13.28 -34.02 19.45
C ASN A 339 12.91 -32.93 18.41
N GLN A 340 12.47 -31.76 18.85
CA GLN A 340 12.20 -30.61 17.97
C GLN A 340 13.41 -29.68 17.93
N GLU A 341 13.47 -28.88 16.86
CA GLU A 341 14.57 -27.99 16.55
C GLU A 341 14.05 -26.59 16.22
N GLN A 342 14.73 -25.56 16.70
CA GLN A 342 14.46 -24.15 16.38
C GLN A 342 15.77 -23.42 16.09
N VAL A 343 15.72 -22.38 15.25
CA VAL A 343 16.90 -21.56 14.92
C VAL A 343 16.70 -20.12 15.36
N MET A 344 17.72 -19.56 16.00
CA MET A 344 17.77 -18.18 16.43
C MET A 344 18.89 -17.46 15.66
N THR A 345 18.54 -16.47 14.84
CA THR A 345 19.51 -15.62 14.15
C THR A 345 19.79 -14.37 14.97
N LEU A 346 21.07 -14.12 15.25
CA LEU A 346 21.55 -13.02 16.08
C LEU A 346 22.49 -12.11 15.29
N THR A 347 22.30 -10.80 15.44
CA THR A 347 23.24 -9.77 14.95
C THR A 347 23.65 -8.92 16.14
N ILE A 348 24.86 -9.11 16.65
CA ILE A 348 25.29 -8.52 17.93
C ILE A 348 26.29 -7.39 17.64
N PRO A 349 25.91 -6.10 17.82
CA PRO A 349 26.74 -4.97 17.40
C PRO A 349 27.81 -4.57 18.44
N LYS A 350 27.69 -5.02 19.69
CA LYS A 350 28.63 -4.74 20.79
C LYS A 350 29.47 -5.98 21.10
N PRO A 351 30.75 -5.82 21.49
CA PRO A 351 31.53 -6.93 22.03
C PRO A 351 30.99 -7.36 23.41
N ALA A 352 31.24 -8.61 23.78
CA ALA A 352 31.10 -9.05 25.15
C ALA A 352 32.30 -8.55 25.96
N THR A 353 32.10 -8.17 27.22
CA THR A 353 33.19 -7.73 28.11
C THR A 353 33.18 -8.52 29.42
N GLU A 354 34.26 -8.51 30.20
CA GLU A 354 34.26 -9.19 31.51
C GLU A 354 33.25 -8.60 32.50
N ALA A 355 32.90 -7.31 32.34
CA ALA A 355 31.88 -6.65 33.15
C ALA A 355 30.44 -6.94 32.66
N GLU A 356 30.27 -7.19 31.36
CA GLU A 356 28.99 -7.52 30.72
C GLU A 356 29.18 -8.77 29.83
N PRO A 357 29.27 -9.98 30.43
CA PRO A 357 29.40 -11.21 29.67
C PRO A 357 28.06 -11.57 29.01
N PHE A 358 28.12 -12.07 27.78
CA PHE A 358 26.95 -12.61 27.09
C PHE A 358 26.88 -14.13 27.29
N SER A 359 25.67 -14.68 27.25
CA SER A 359 25.48 -16.12 27.42
C SER A 359 24.21 -16.66 26.79
N PHE A 360 24.16 -17.98 26.64
CA PHE A 360 22.94 -18.72 26.39
C PHE A 360 22.54 -19.52 27.63
N THR A 361 21.26 -19.46 27.97
CA THR A 361 20.63 -20.18 29.08
C THR A 361 19.36 -20.86 28.60
N VAL A 362 19.01 -22.00 29.19
CA VAL A 362 17.72 -22.67 28.97
C VAL A 362 16.95 -22.65 30.29
N PRO A 363 15.84 -21.90 30.39
CA PRO A 363 14.98 -21.93 31.57
C PRO A 363 14.50 -23.35 31.88
N GLY A 364 14.39 -23.70 33.17
CA GLY A 364 14.14 -25.06 33.66
C GLY A 364 15.36 -26.00 33.66
N ALA A 365 16.48 -25.63 33.00
CA ALA A 365 17.65 -26.50 32.87
C ALA A 365 18.91 -25.92 33.54
N THR A 366 19.87 -26.81 33.83
CA THR A 366 21.14 -26.46 34.48
C THR A 366 22.27 -26.29 33.48
N GLY A 367 23.04 -25.21 33.62
CA GLY A 367 24.18 -24.88 32.77
C GLY A 367 23.99 -23.60 31.96
N GLU A 368 25.10 -23.01 31.55
CA GLU A 368 25.16 -21.75 30.81
C GLU A 368 26.29 -21.87 29.78
N ILE A 369 26.02 -21.47 28.53
CA ILE A 369 27.03 -21.45 27.46
C ILE A 369 27.50 -20.02 27.28
N LYS A 370 28.80 -19.77 27.46
CA LYS A 370 29.38 -18.43 27.33
C LYS A 370 29.39 -18.00 25.87
N LEU A 371 28.95 -16.77 25.61
CA LEU A 371 28.94 -16.18 24.28
C LEU A 371 30.02 -15.10 24.19
N VAL A 372 31.03 -15.36 23.37
CA VAL A 372 32.11 -14.41 23.08
C VAL A 372 31.80 -13.68 21.78
N VAL A 373 31.74 -12.35 21.84
CA VAL A 373 31.65 -11.47 20.66
C VAL A 373 32.88 -10.56 20.70
N PRO A 374 33.81 -10.67 19.72
CA PRO A 374 35.07 -9.93 19.71
C PRO A 374 34.88 -8.45 19.35
#